data_AF-A0A1W9LHD4-F1
#
_entry.id   AF-A0A1W9LHD4-F1
#
_cell.length_a   1.000
_cell.length_b   1.000
_cell.length_c   1.000
_cell.angle_alpha   90.00
_cell.angle_beta   90.00
_cell.angle_gamma   90.00
#
_symmetry.space_group_name_H-M   'P 1'
#
loop_
_entity.id
_entity.type
_entity.pdbx_description
1 polymer ?
#
loop_
_entity_poly.entity_id
_entity_poly.type
_entity_poly.pdbx_seq_one_letter_code
_entity_poly.pdbx_strand_id
1 'polypeptide(L)'
;MMKSASIRGWLELLRIPNLLTVPGDPLAGWALATAGAAVGIPWTVCVASVLFYAAGLLLNDVADVAEDRIARPNRPIPSARVSRAAAAWAAVAFAAAGLVLCFRVSPKTGFAAVELVVMVCLYDLWFKRLPVVGPVAMGFCRGLNVMLGAAAAPACPTTTAVLVAAGAETLYIAVVTHLARRETRGGTWWTPARIGTLIGGLLWIQAAFCIAAGGAGIWIGLTLAALWLPLRALRRRFEMS
;
A
#
# COMPACT_ATOMS: atom_id res chain seq x y z
N MET A 1 -18.58 -6.18 -28.91
CA MET A 1 -19.04 -6.88 -27.68
C MET A 1 -18.19 -6.44 -26.50
N MET A 2 -18.75 -5.65 -25.58
CA MET A 2 -18.13 -5.41 -24.27
C MET A 2 -18.16 -6.73 -23.49
N LYS A 3 -17.03 -7.45 -23.42
CA LYS A 3 -16.91 -8.56 -22.48
C LYS A 3 -17.08 -7.98 -21.07
N SER A 4 -18.00 -8.54 -20.28
CA SER A 4 -18.14 -8.17 -18.88
C SER A 4 -16.76 -8.26 -18.22
N ALA A 5 -16.40 -7.24 -17.45
CA ALA A 5 -15.14 -7.27 -16.75
C ALA A 5 -15.11 -8.51 -15.85
N SER A 6 -14.11 -9.36 -16.01
CA SER A 6 -14.01 -10.56 -15.19
C SER A 6 -13.74 -10.10 -13.76
N ILE A 7 -14.61 -10.47 -12.81
CA ILE A 7 -14.40 -10.22 -11.37
C ILE A 7 -13.00 -10.67 -10.97
N ARG A 8 -12.56 -11.83 -11.47
CA ARG A 8 -11.22 -12.36 -11.26
C ARG A 8 -10.12 -11.42 -11.76
N GLY A 9 -10.31 -10.79 -12.93
CA GLY A 9 -9.37 -9.80 -13.46
C GLY A 9 -9.21 -8.58 -12.56
N TRP A 10 -10.29 -8.09 -11.96
CA TRP A 10 -10.22 -7.00 -10.98
C TRP A 10 -9.53 -7.43 -9.68
N LEU A 11 -9.81 -8.63 -9.17
CA LEU A 11 -9.15 -9.15 -7.97
C LEU A 11 -7.63 -9.32 -8.18
N GLU A 12 -7.22 -9.76 -9.38
CA GLU A 12 -5.81 -9.85 -9.76
C GLU A 12 -5.14 -8.46 -9.83
N LEU A 13 -5.80 -7.47 -10.46
CA LEU A 13 -5.28 -6.09 -10.53
C LEU A 13 -5.11 -5.46 -9.15
N LEU A 14 -6.09 -5.67 -8.26
CA LEU A 14 -6.09 -5.11 -6.91
C LEU A 14 -5.16 -5.86 -5.94
N ARG A 15 -4.56 -6.98 -6.37
CA ARG A 15 -3.62 -7.79 -5.59
C ARG A 15 -4.13 -7.98 -4.16
N ILE A 16 -5.37 -8.47 -4.02
CA ILE A 16 -6.15 -8.48 -2.76
C ILE A 16 -5.34 -8.83 -1.49
N PRO A 17 -4.45 -9.85 -1.49
CA PRO A 17 -3.65 -10.13 -0.31
C PRO A 17 -2.84 -8.93 0.19
N ASN A 18 -2.24 -8.14 -0.72
CA ASN A 18 -1.41 -7.01 -0.33
C ASN A 18 -2.22 -5.88 0.32
N LEU A 19 -3.51 -5.70 -0.03
CA LEU A 19 -4.36 -4.67 0.57
C LEU A 19 -4.50 -4.82 2.08
N LEU A 20 -4.39 -6.04 2.62
CA LEU A 20 -4.48 -6.30 4.07
C LEU A 20 -3.30 -5.72 4.87
N THR A 21 -2.18 -5.44 4.20
CA THR A 21 -1.00 -4.83 4.84
C THR A 21 -1.08 -3.30 4.91
N VAL A 22 -1.97 -2.71 4.12
CA VAL A 22 -2.01 -1.26 3.89
C VAL A 22 -2.56 -0.47 5.08
N PRO A 23 -3.64 -0.90 5.77
CA PRO A 23 -4.14 -0.20 6.96
C PRO A 23 -3.14 -0.12 8.12
N GLY A 24 -2.12 -0.99 8.15
CA GLY A 24 -1.16 -1.00 9.24
C GLY A 24 -0.32 0.27 9.34
N ASP A 25 0.03 0.93 8.23
CA ASP A 25 0.83 2.16 8.23
C ASP A 25 0.09 3.31 8.89
N PRO A 26 -1.14 3.69 8.46
CA PRO A 26 -1.85 4.78 9.11
C PRO A 26 -2.21 4.44 10.55
N LEU A 27 -2.41 3.16 10.89
CA LEU A 27 -2.62 2.72 12.28
C LEU A 27 -1.35 2.93 13.13
N ALA A 28 -0.17 2.56 12.61
CA ALA A 28 1.09 2.76 13.31
C ALA A 28 1.39 4.25 13.52
N GLY A 29 1.23 5.07 12.47
CA GLY A 29 1.43 6.51 12.56
C GLY A 29 0.45 7.17 13.52
N TRP A 30 -0.82 6.79 13.48
CA TRP A 30 -1.84 7.29 14.38
C TRP A 30 -1.57 6.88 15.84
N ALA A 31 -1.27 5.60 16.10
CA ALA A 31 -1.02 5.09 17.45
C ALA A 31 0.18 5.78 18.09
N LEU A 32 1.28 5.95 17.34
CA LEU A 32 2.46 6.67 17.81
C LEU A 32 2.19 8.16 18.02
N ALA A 33 1.43 8.78 17.13
CA ALA A 33 1.05 10.18 17.30
C ALA A 33 0.17 10.35 18.54
N THR A 34 -0.78 9.46 18.83
CA THR A 34 -1.63 9.55 20.03
C THR A 34 -0.98 9.01 21.30
N ALA A 35 0.28 8.55 21.24
CA ALA A 35 0.95 7.85 22.33
C ALA A 35 0.08 6.73 22.94
N GLY A 36 -0.64 6.00 22.09
CA GLY A 36 -1.51 4.91 22.51
C GLY A 36 -2.82 5.32 23.18
N ALA A 37 -3.18 6.62 23.17
CA ALA A 37 -4.42 7.09 23.79
C ALA A 37 -5.67 6.47 23.15
N ALA A 38 -6.68 6.18 23.97
CA ALA A 38 -7.95 5.59 23.53
C ALA A 38 -8.91 6.64 22.93
N VAL A 39 -8.51 7.27 21.83
CA VAL A 39 -9.28 8.34 21.16
C VAL A 39 -10.02 7.87 19.89
N GLY A 40 -10.25 6.55 19.79
CA GLY A 40 -10.97 5.91 18.67
C GLY A 40 -10.09 5.61 17.45
N ILE A 41 -10.37 4.54 16.73
CA ILE A 41 -9.54 4.08 15.59
C ILE A 41 -9.77 4.99 14.36
N PRO A 42 -8.73 5.40 13.61
CA PRO A 42 -8.84 6.29 12.45
C PRO A 42 -9.36 5.58 11.18
N TRP A 43 -10.51 4.90 11.26
CA TRP A 43 -11.03 4.05 10.18
C TRP A 43 -11.18 4.76 8.84
N THR A 44 -11.62 6.02 8.83
CA THR A 44 -11.75 6.83 7.61
C THR A 44 -10.43 6.92 6.84
N VAL A 45 -9.31 7.06 7.55
CA VAL A 45 -7.97 7.18 6.96
C VAL A 45 -7.43 5.81 6.54
N CYS A 46 -7.74 4.75 7.28
CA CYS A 46 -7.44 3.38 6.86
C CYS A 46 -8.14 3.04 5.54
N VAL A 47 -9.41 3.43 5.38
CA VAL A 47 -10.15 3.24 4.12
C VAL A 47 -9.54 4.08 3.00
N ALA A 48 -9.24 5.36 3.25
CA ALA A 48 -8.58 6.22 2.27
C ALA A 48 -7.23 5.65 1.82
N SER A 49 -6.43 5.14 2.76
CA SER A 49 -5.15 4.49 2.50
C SER A 49 -5.28 3.27 1.57
N VAL A 50 -6.27 2.41 1.81
CA VAL A 50 -6.59 1.27 0.93
C VAL A 50 -7.01 1.74 -0.47
N LEU A 51 -7.80 2.81 -0.56
CA LEU A 51 -8.19 3.41 -1.84
C LEU A 51 -6.98 3.98 -2.60
N PHE A 52 -6.06 4.67 -1.93
CA PHE A 52 -4.84 5.18 -2.56
C PHE A 52 -3.93 4.05 -3.06
N TYR A 53 -3.79 2.98 -2.28
CA TYR A 53 -3.02 1.82 -2.72
C TYR A 53 -3.67 1.14 -3.93
N ALA A 54 -5.00 0.96 -3.91
CA ALA A 54 -5.75 0.43 -5.05
C ALA A 54 -5.62 1.33 -6.29
N ALA A 55 -5.67 2.65 -6.12
CA ALA A 55 -5.46 3.61 -7.20
C ALA A 55 -4.06 3.48 -7.80
N GLY A 56 -3.01 3.39 -6.96
CA GLY A 56 -1.64 3.18 -7.41
C GLY A 56 -1.46 1.85 -8.16
N LEU A 57 -2.03 0.75 -7.66
CA LEU A 57 -2.00 -0.54 -8.38
C LEU A 57 -2.61 -0.42 -9.78
N LEU A 58 -3.79 0.19 -9.89
CA LEU A 58 -4.47 0.37 -11.17
C LEU A 58 -3.70 1.30 -12.10
N LEU A 59 -3.17 2.41 -11.60
CA LEU A 59 -2.38 3.37 -12.37
C LEU A 59 -1.09 2.70 -12.89
N ASN A 60 -0.42 1.93 -12.04
CA ASN A 60 0.78 1.18 -12.39
C ASN A 60 0.52 0.21 -13.57
N ASP A 61 -0.52 -0.63 -13.44
CA ASP A 61 -0.90 -1.59 -14.47
C ASP A 61 -1.39 -0.88 -15.77
N VAL A 62 -2.02 0.30 -15.68
CA VAL A 62 -2.42 1.13 -16.85
C VAL A 62 -1.22 1.75 -17.57
N ALA A 63 -0.19 2.13 -16.82
CA ALA A 63 1.05 2.70 -17.36
C ALA A 63 1.91 1.63 -18.06
N ASP A 64 1.89 0.39 -17.56
CA ASP A 64 2.76 -0.70 -18.04
C ASP A 64 2.15 -1.55 -19.16
N VAL A 65 0.92 -1.23 -19.62
CA VAL A 65 0.21 -2.01 -20.65
C VAL A 65 1.05 -2.34 -21.88
N ALA A 66 1.89 -1.41 -22.36
CA ALA A 66 2.70 -1.64 -23.55
C ALA A 66 3.80 -2.68 -23.31
N GLU A 67 4.48 -2.60 -22.17
CA GLU A 67 5.52 -3.55 -21.76
C GLU A 67 4.90 -4.92 -21.43
N ASP A 68 3.78 -4.92 -20.70
CA ASP A 68 3.07 -6.12 -20.29
C ASP A 68 2.48 -6.91 -21.45
N ARG A 69 2.14 -6.25 -22.58
CA ARG A 69 1.71 -6.97 -23.80
C ARG A 69 2.79 -7.90 -24.33
N ILE A 70 4.06 -7.56 -24.13
CA ILE A 70 5.20 -8.36 -24.61
C ILE A 70 5.63 -9.34 -23.51
N ALA A 71 5.86 -8.85 -22.30
CA ALA A 71 6.46 -9.64 -21.23
C ALA A 71 5.46 -10.56 -20.51
N ARG A 72 4.19 -10.15 -20.38
CA ARG A 72 3.17 -10.80 -19.55
C ARG A 72 1.77 -10.72 -20.18
N PRO A 73 1.55 -11.26 -21.39
CA PRO A 73 0.33 -11.06 -22.17
C PRO A 73 -0.96 -11.54 -21.48
N ASN A 74 -0.84 -12.45 -20.51
CA ASN A 74 -1.98 -12.99 -19.75
C ASN A 74 -2.51 -12.04 -18.65
N ARG A 75 -1.83 -10.92 -18.37
CA ARG A 75 -2.29 -9.93 -17.38
C ARG A 75 -3.68 -9.38 -17.73
N PRO A 76 -4.50 -8.95 -16.75
CA PRO A 76 -5.90 -8.58 -16.97
C PRO A 76 -6.13 -7.52 -18.05
N ILE A 77 -5.29 -6.47 -18.12
CA ILE A 77 -5.44 -5.40 -19.10
C ILE A 77 -4.94 -5.82 -20.50
N PRO A 78 -3.72 -6.38 -20.69
CA PRO A 78 -3.27 -6.88 -22.00
C PRO A 78 -4.18 -7.97 -22.59
N SER A 79 -4.69 -8.88 -21.75
CA SER A 79 -5.61 -9.96 -22.16
C SER A 79 -7.06 -9.49 -22.38
N ALA A 80 -7.33 -8.19 -22.23
CA ALA A 80 -8.66 -7.57 -22.35
C ALA A 80 -9.75 -8.15 -21.41
N ARG A 81 -9.36 -8.82 -20.31
CA ARG A 81 -10.28 -9.22 -19.23
C ARG A 81 -10.80 -8.01 -18.43
N VAL A 82 -10.01 -6.94 -18.40
CA VAL A 82 -10.38 -5.61 -17.87
C VAL A 82 -9.94 -4.56 -18.90
N SER A 83 -10.81 -3.57 -19.18
CA SER A 83 -10.44 -2.52 -20.13
C SER A 83 -9.47 -1.52 -19.49
N ARG A 84 -8.50 -1.03 -20.27
CA ARG A 84 -7.53 -0.01 -19.81
C ARG A 84 -8.23 1.27 -19.34
N ALA A 85 -9.27 1.70 -20.06
CA ALA A 85 -10.05 2.87 -19.70
C ALA A 85 -10.81 2.69 -18.38
N ALA A 86 -11.41 1.52 -18.13
CA ALA A 86 -12.07 1.26 -16.86
C ALA A 86 -11.08 1.24 -15.69
N ALA A 87 -9.91 0.62 -15.85
CA ALA A 87 -8.87 0.65 -14.84
C ALA A 87 -8.37 2.07 -14.54
N ALA A 88 -8.20 2.91 -15.57
CA ALA A 88 -7.79 4.30 -15.41
C ALA A 88 -8.85 5.14 -14.67
N TRP A 89 -10.12 5.02 -15.04
CA TRP A 89 -11.22 5.71 -14.36
C TRP A 89 -11.37 5.25 -12.91
N ALA A 90 -11.23 3.94 -12.65
CA ALA A 90 -11.25 3.42 -11.28
C ALA A 90 -10.09 3.96 -10.44
N ALA A 91 -8.88 4.08 -11.01
CA ALA A 91 -7.74 4.68 -10.32
C ALA A 91 -8.03 6.13 -9.89
N VAL A 92 -8.56 6.96 -10.81
CA VAL A 92 -8.94 8.34 -10.52
C VAL A 92 -10.06 8.41 -9.47
N ALA A 93 -11.08 7.56 -9.60
CA ALA A 93 -12.20 7.54 -8.66
C ALA A 93 -11.75 7.15 -7.24
N PHE A 94 -10.88 6.16 -7.10
CA PHE A 94 -10.33 5.75 -5.81
C PHE A 94 -9.45 6.83 -5.18
N ALA A 95 -8.57 7.46 -5.96
CA ALA A 95 -7.75 8.57 -5.48
C ALA A 95 -8.63 9.76 -5.04
N ALA A 96 -9.62 10.15 -5.85
CA ALA A 96 -10.53 11.24 -5.51
C ALA A 96 -11.36 10.93 -4.25
N ALA A 97 -11.91 9.71 -4.14
CA ALA A 97 -12.66 9.28 -2.97
C ALA A 97 -11.79 9.28 -1.70
N GLY A 98 -10.56 8.77 -1.77
CA GLY A 98 -9.62 8.81 -0.65
C GLY A 98 -9.30 10.24 -0.21
N LEU A 99 -9.05 11.16 -1.16
CA LEU A 99 -8.80 12.57 -0.86
C LEU A 99 -9.99 13.21 -0.15
N VAL A 100 -11.20 13.00 -0.67
CA VAL A 100 -12.44 13.50 -0.03
C VAL A 100 -12.57 12.99 1.41
N LEU A 101 -12.31 11.70 1.65
CA LEU A 101 -12.34 11.13 3.00
C LEU A 101 -11.32 11.83 3.92
N CYS A 102 -10.09 12.04 3.46
CA CYS A 102 -9.04 12.70 4.24
C CYS A 102 -9.35 14.18 4.55
N PHE A 103 -9.87 14.95 3.59
CA PHE A 103 -10.27 16.34 3.82
C PHE A 103 -11.45 16.47 4.79
N ARG A 104 -12.34 15.45 4.86
CA ARG A 104 -13.43 15.40 5.86
C ARG A 104 -12.93 15.12 7.28
N VAL A 105 -11.73 14.55 7.43
CA VAL A 105 -11.11 14.37 8.75
C VAL A 105 -10.52 15.71 9.21
N SER A 106 -9.64 16.30 8.41
CA SER A 106 -9.13 17.66 8.63
C SER A 106 -8.37 18.17 7.39
N PRO A 107 -8.16 19.49 7.25
CA PRO A 107 -7.30 20.04 6.20
C PRO A 107 -5.87 19.47 6.24
N LYS A 108 -5.29 19.28 7.44
CA LYS A 108 -3.96 18.70 7.64
C LYS A 108 -3.89 17.28 7.06
N THR A 109 -4.88 16.45 7.37
CA THR A 109 -4.97 15.07 6.83
C THR A 109 -5.17 15.07 5.32
N GLY A 110 -5.97 16.01 4.80
CA GLY A 110 -6.16 16.20 3.36
C GLY A 110 -4.87 16.54 2.61
N PHE A 111 -4.06 17.48 3.10
CA PHE A 111 -2.77 17.81 2.48
C PHE A 111 -1.77 16.66 2.55
N ALA A 112 -1.68 15.94 3.67
CA ALA A 112 -0.85 14.73 3.76
C ALA A 112 -1.29 13.66 2.74
N ALA A 113 -2.60 13.54 2.48
CA ALA A 113 -3.12 12.65 1.45
C ALA A 113 -2.77 13.10 0.03
N VAL A 114 -2.78 14.42 -0.23
CA VAL A 114 -2.31 14.97 -1.52
C VAL A 114 -0.84 14.65 -1.74
N GLU A 115 0.02 14.84 -0.74
CA GLU A 115 1.44 14.48 -0.82
C GLU A 115 1.64 13.00 -1.17
N LEU A 116 0.88 12.11 -0.50
CA LEU A 116 0.89 10.68 -0.79
C LEU A 116 0.45 10.38 -2.24
N VAL A 117 -0.67 10.95 -2.70
CA VAL A 117 -1.19 10.73 -4.06
C VAL A 117 -0.21 11.23 -5.12
N VAL A 118 0.38 12.42 -4.91
CA VAL A 118 1.42 12.96 -5.79
C VAL A 118 2.60 12.01 -5.87
N MET A 119 3.07 11.49 -4.72
CA MET A 119 4.20 10.57 -4.69
C MET A 119 3.88 9.23 -5.39
N VAL A 120 2.66 8.70 -5.22
CA VAL A 120 2.19 7.50 -5.94
C VAL A 120 2.22 7.74 -7.45
N CYS A 121 1.69 8.87 -7.92
CA CYS A 121 1.75 9.23 -9.33
C CYS A 121 3.19 9.39 -9.83
N LEU A 122 4.06 10.06 -9.06
CA LEU A 122 5.47 10.24 -9.40
C LEU A 122 6.20 8.90 -9.54
N TYR A 123 5.93 7.97 -8.61
CA TYR A 123 6.46 6.62 -8.66
C TYR A 123 5.98 5.87 -9.91
N ASP A 124 4.67 5.80 -10.13
CA ASP A 124 4.07 4.97 -11.17
C ASP A 124 4.39 5.45 -12.59
N LEU A 125 4.55 6.76 -12.78
CA LEU A 125 4.75 7.36 -14.11
C LEU A 125 6.24 7.59 -14.42
N TRP A 126 7.08 7.87 -13.43
CA TRP A 126 8.49 8.22 -13.65
C TRP A 126 9.48 7.35 -12.87
N PHE A 127 9.42 7.36 -11.54
CA PHE A 127 10.54 6.84 -10.73
C PHE A 127 10.68 5.33 -10.77
N LYS A 128 9.61 4.56 -11.03
CA LYS A 128 9.70 3.10 -11.08
C LYS A 128 10.66 2.58 -12.17
N ARG A 129 11.03 3.38 -13.17
CA ARG A 129 12.00 2.95 -14.19
C ARG A 129 13.45 3.07 -13.71
N LEU A 130 13.70 3.85 -12.67
CA LEU A 130 15.03 4.10 -12.12
C LEU A 130 15.42 3.00 -11.11
N PRO A 131 16.59 2.34 -11.26
CA PRO A 131 16.97 1.19 -10.45
C PRO A 131 17.03 1.43 -8.94
N VAL A 132 17.51 2.60 -8.53
CA VAL A 132 17.68 2.98 -7.11
C VAL A 132 16.54 3.89 -6.64
N VAL A 133 16.18 4.89 -7.44
CA VAL A 133 15.13 5.85 -7.09
C VAL A 133 13.76 5.17 -7.02
N GLY A 134 13.47 4.19 -7.88
CA GLY A 134 12.19 3.48 -7.88
C GLY A 134 11.89 2.77 -6.55
N PRO A 135 12.77 1.89 -6.04
CA PRO A 135 12.59 1.28 -4.73
C PRO A 135 12.46 2.29 -3.59
N VAL A 136 13.31 3.32 -3.56
CA VAL A 136 13.24 4.38 -2.54
C VAL A 136 11.90 5.12 -2.60
N ALA A 137 11.43 5.46 -3.80
CA ALA A 137 10.15 6.11 -4.02
C ALA A 137 8.97 5.24 -3.54
N MET A 138 8.98 3.93 -3.83
CA MET A 138 7.95 3.01 -3.35
C MET A 138 7.94 2.91 -1.82
N GLY A 139 9.13 2.86 -1.21
CA GLY A 139 9.28 2.94 0.24
C GLY A 139 8.70 4.24 0.78
N PHE A 140 9.03 5.36 0.15
CA PHE A 140 8.58 6.68 0.59
C PHE A 140 7.05 6.82 0.54
N CYS A 141 6.38 6.21 -0.45
CA CYS A 141 4.92 6.12 -0.45
C CYS A 141 4.37 5.46 0.83
N ARG A 142 5.05 4.43 1.36
CA ARG A 142 4.66 3.75 2.60
C ARG A 142 4.96 4.61 3.83
N GLY A 143 6.11 5.27 3.85
CA GLY A 143 6.42 6.27 4.88
C GLY A 143 5.39 7.41 4.93
N LEU A 144 5.00 7.97 3.78
CA LEU A 144 3.95 9.00 3.70
C LEU A 144 2.59 8.48 4.17
N ASN A 145 2.32 7.18 3.99
CA ASN A 145 1.10 6.56 4.49
C ASN A 145 1.09 6.40 6.03
N VAL A 146 2.26 6.19 6.66
CA VAL A 146 2.41 6.33 8.13
C VAL A 146 2.12 7.77 8.54
N MET A 147 2.71 8.74 7.85
CA MET A 147 2.52 10.17 8.12
C MET A 147 1.06 10.61 7.97
N LEU A 148 0.32 10.02 7.02
CA LEU A 148 -1.11 10.24 6.84
C LEU A 148 -1.91 9.84 8.09
N GLY A 149 -1.57 8.71 8.71
CA GLY A 149 -2.17 8.29 9.99
C GLY A 149 -1.87 9.25 11.14
N ALA A 150 -0.61 9.68 11.26
CA ALA A 150 -0.20 10.66 12.26
C ALA A 150 -0.90 12.02 12.06
N ALA A 151 -1.12 12.44 10.80
CA ALA A 151 -1.82 13.67 10.46
C ALA A 151 -3.31 13.64 10.83
N ALA A 152 -3.88 12.47 11.08
CA ALA A 152 -5.26 12.29 11.53
C ALA A 152 -5.41 12.29 13.06
N ALA A 153 -4.31 12.34 13.81
CA ALA A 153 -4.37 12.39 15.27
C ALA A 153 -4.91 13.76 15.75
N PRO A 154 -5.86 13.80 16.72
CA PRO A 154 -6.57 15.03 17.11
C PRO A 154 -5.71 16.15 17.72
N ALA A 155 -4.62 15.81 18.40
CA ALA A 155 -3.89 16.77 19.25
C ALA A 155 -2.35 16.67 19.18
N CYS A 156 -1.78 15.81 18.33
CA CYS A 156 -0.35 15.49 18.42
C CYS A 156 0.51 15.93 17.22
N PRO A 157 1.73 16.43 17.48
CA PRO A 157 2.70 16.76 16.46
C PRO A 157 3.31 15.49 15.85
N THR A 158 3.97 15.66 14.70
CA THR A 158 4.87 14.63 14.16
C THR A 158 6.01 14.41 15.15
N THR A 159 5.97 13.31 15.89
CA THR A 159 7.00 12.97 16.89
C THR A 159 8.19 12.27 16.23
N THR A 160 9.33 12.23 16.93
CA THR A 160 10.49 11.42 16.51
C THR A 160 10.11 9.96 16.28
N ALA A 161 9.22 9.41 17.11
CA ALA A 161 8.75 8.02 16.95
C ALA A 161 7.98 7.80 15.64
N VAL A 162 7.13 8.76 15.25
CA VAL A 162 6.43 8.72 13.95
C VAL A 162 7.42 8.78 12.78
N LEU A 163 8.43 9.67 12.86
CA LEU A 163 9.46 9.77 11.82
C LEU A 163 10.30 8.50 11.71
N VAL A 164 10.65 7.88 12.84
CA VAL A 164 11.35 6.59 12.87
C VAL A 164 10.50 5.50 12.24
N ALA A 165 9.20 5.44 12.54
CA ALA A 165 8.30 4.47 11.93
C ALA A 165 8.18 4.67 10.41
N ALA A 166 7.95 5.90 9.96
CA ALA A 166 7.88 6.24 8.54
C ALA A 166 9.19 5.92 7.80
N GLY A 167 10.34 6.20 8.42
CA GLY A 167 11.66 5.89 7.88
C GLY A 167 11.94 4.39 7.83
N ALA A 168 11.56 3.64 8.87
CA ALA A 168 11.71 2.19 8.94
C ALA A 168 10.86 1.48 7.88
N GLU A 169 9.58 1.88 7.72
CA GLU A 169 8.72 1.35 6.66
C GLU A 169 9.25 1.70 5.27
N THR A 170 9.73 2.93 5.10
CA THR A 170 10.37 3.38 3.85
C THR A 170 11.57 2.51 3.50
N LEU A 171 12.49 2.31 4.44
CA LEU A 171 13.68 1.51 4.23
C LEU A 171 13.33 0.04 3.94
N TYR A 172 12.41 -0.54 4.73
CA TYR A 172 11.98 -1.92 4.56
C TYR A 172 11.42 -2.14 3.16
N ILE A 173 10.48 -1.29 2.73
CA ILE A 173 9.85 -1.45 1.42
C ILE A 173 10.78 -1.08 0.28
N ALA A 174 11.71 -0.14 0.47
CA ALA A 174 12.77 0.09 -0.51
C ALA A 174 13.63 -1.17 -0.72
N VAL A 175 14.02 -1.86 0.36
CA VAL A 175 14.75 -3.12 0.26
C VAL A 175 13.91 -4.20 -0.42
N VAL A 176 12.66 -4.41 0.01
CA VAL A 176 11.77 -5.42 -0.60
C VAL A 176 11.52 -5.14 -2.07
N THR A 177 11.29 -3.87 -2.45
CA THR A 177 11.07 -3.45 -3.84
C THR A 177 12.32 -3.65 -4.69
N HIS A 178 13.51 -3.39 -4.13
CA HIS A 178 14.78 -3.65 -4.81
C HIS A 178 15.02 -5.15 -5.04
N LEU A 179 14.69 -5.99 -4.05
CA LEU A 179 14.75 -7.45 -4.20
C LEU A 179 13.75 -7.95 -5.24
N ALA A 180 12.53 -7.41 -5.25
CA ALA A 180 11.48 -7.78 -6.20
C ALA A 180 11.90 -7.51 -7.65
N ARG A 181 12.69 -6.45 -7.93
CA ARG A 181 13.22 -6.19 -9.28
C ARG A 181 14.14 -7.28 -9.80
N ARG A 182 14.78 -8.05 -8.92
CA ARG A 182 15.70 -9.12 -9.30
C ARG A 182 14.97 -10.43 -9.63
N GLU A 183 13.68 -10.55 -9.31
CA GLU A 183 12.88 -11.76 -9.55
C GLU A 183 12.76 -12.11 -11.05
N THR A 184 12.84 -11.10 -11.92
CA THR A 184 12.75 -11.29 -13.38
C THR A 184 14.08 -11.71 -14.01
N ARG A 185 15.19 -11.67 -13.26
CA ARG A 185 16.47 -12.23 -13.71
C ARG A 185 16.47 -13.72 -13.36
N GLY A 186 16.49 -14.57 -14.38
CA GLY A 186 16.54 -16.03 -14.21
C GLY A 186 17.69 -16.46 -13.29
N GLY A 187 17.46 -17.49 -12.47
CA GLY A 187 18.47 -18.04 -11.55
C GLY A 187 18.57 -17.36 -10.19
N THR A 188 17.66 -16.45 -9.82
CA THR A 188 17.64 -15.83 -8.49
C THR A 188 16.83 -16.63 -7.49
N TRP A 189 17.24 -16.59 -6.21
CA TRP A 189 16.52 -17.19 -5.08
C TRP A 189 15.26 -16.41 -4.67
N TRP A 190 14.90 -15.34 -5.39
CA TRP A 190 13.81 -14.42 -5.05
C TRP A 190 12.58 -14.70 -5.92
N THR A 191 11.69 -15.56 -5.43
CA THR A 191 10.42 -15.87 -6.10
C THR A 191 9.30 -14.90 -5.68
N PRO A 192 8.24 -14.73 -6.50
CA PRO A 192 7.08 -13.90 -6.13
C PRO A 192 6.47 -14.27 -4.77
N ALA A 193 6.47 -15.56 -4.41
CA ALA A 193 6.00 -16.04 -3.11
C ALA A 193 6.87 -15.57 -1.93
N ARG A 194 8.20 -15.52 -2.12
CA ARG A 194 9.14 -15.00 -1.12
C ARG A 194 9.01 -13.50 -0.98
N ILE A 195 8.94 -12.76 -2.09
CA ILE A 195 8.66 -11.31 -2.08
C ILE A 195 7.32 -11.04 -1.39
N GLY A 196 6.31 -11.85 -1.67
CA GLY A 196 5.02 -11.77 -1.00
C GLY A 196 5.08 -11.98 0.50
N THR A 197 5.89 -12.94 0.95
CA THR A 197 6.15 -13.16 2.37
C THR A 197 6.87 -11.96 3.00
N LEU A 198 7.80 -11.32 2.29
CA LEU A 198 8.44 -10.09 2.77
C LEU A 198 7.46 -8.91 2.83
N ILE A 199 6.67 -8.65 1.78
CA ILE A 199 5.63 -7.61 1.80
C ILE A 199 4.72 -7.82 3.00
N GLY A 200 4.32 -9.06 3.22
CA GLY A 200 3.51 -9.41 4.35
C GLY A 200 4.18 -9.10 5.71
N GLY A 201 5.51 -9.28 5.82
CA GLY A 201 6.28 -9.01 7.02
C GLY A 201 6.13 -7.58 7.56
N LEU A 202 5.64 -6.64 6.74
CA LEU A 202 5.19 -5.32 7.18
C LEU A 202 4.23 -5.37 8.38
N LEU A 203 3.32 -6.35 8.42
CA LEU A 203 2.37 -6.47 9.53
C LEU A 203 3.07 -6.60 10.89
N TRP A 204 4.23 -7.25 10.94
CA TRP A 204 5.04 -7.36 12.16
C TRP A 204 5.72 -6.04 12.53
N ILE A 205 6.21 -5.30 11.54
CA ILE A 205 6.85 -3.99 11.74
C ILE A 205 5.80 -2.99 12.27
N GLN A 206 4.65 -2.93 11.61
CA GLN A 206 3.52 -2.07 12.01
C GLN A 206 2.99 -2.47 13.39
N ALA A 207 2.86 -3.78 13.66
CA ALA A 207 2.46 -4.28 14.97
C ALA A 207 3.43 -3.85 16.07
N ALA A 208 4.74 -3.94 15.83
CA ALA A 208 5.76 -3.51 16.79
C ALA A 208 5.64 -2.02 17.11
N PHE A 209 5.43 -1.16 16.11
CA PHE A 209 5.22 0.27 16.33
C PHE A 209 3.93 0.58 17.08
N CYS A 210 2.83 -0.10 16.74
CA CYS A 210 1.57 0.02 17.48
C CYS A 210 1.72 -0.42 18.95
N ILE A 211 2.40 -1.54 19.22
CA ILE A 211 2.66 -2.02 20.59
C ILE A 211 3.56 -1.05 21.35
N ALA A 212 4.60 -0.52 20.70
CA ALA A 212 5.51 0.45 21.28
C ALA A 212 4.83 1.78 21.66
N ALA A 213 3.74 2.14 20.97
CA ALA A 213 2.92 3.30 21.35
C ALA A 213 2.20 3.10 22.70
N GLY A 214 2.03 1.86 23.16
CA GLY A 214 1.33 1.53 24.40
C GLY A 214 -0.20 1.69 24.30
N GLY A 215 -0.89 1.56 25.44
CA GLY A 215 -2.34 1.78 25.55
C GLY A 215 -3.16 0.98 24.54
N ALA A 216 -4.03 1.69 23.80
CA ALA A 216 -4.85 1.10 22.73
C ALA A 216 -4.00 0.55 21.55
N GLY A 217 -2.77 1.06 21.37
CA GLY A 217 -1.83 0.59 20.36
C GLY A 217 -1.43 -0.88 20.53
N ILE A 218 -1.41 -1.40 21.76
CA ILE A 218 -1.12 -2.82 22.03
C ILE A 218 -2.14 -3.71 21.33
N TRP A 219 -3.44 -3.41 21.47
CA TRP A 219 -4.51 -4.19 20.86
C TRP A 219 -4.52 -4.09 19.33
N ILE A 220 -4.23 -2.90 18.80
CA ILE A 220 -4.05 -2.70 17.35
C ILE A 220 -2.90 -3.57 16.85
N GLY A 221 -1.75 -3.54 17.53
CA GLY A 221 -0.58 -4.30 17.11
C GLY A 221 -0.77 -5.81 17.21
N LEU A 222 -1.42 -6.32 18.27
CA LEU A 222 -1.78 -7.73 18.37
C LEU A 222 -2.71 -8.17 17.23
N THR A 223 -3.66 -7.31 16.85
CA THR A 223 -4.57 -7.58 15.72
C THR A 223 -3.82 -7.64 14.39
N LEU A 224 -2.90 -6.70 14.15
CA LEU A 224 -2.05 -6.70 12.95
C LEU A 224 -1.13 -7.93 12.89
N ALA A 225 -0.53 -8.31 14.02
CA ALA A 225 0.27 -9.54 14.10
C ALA A 225 -0.57 -10.80 13.84
N ALA A 226 -1.79 -10.86 14.38
CA ALA A 226 -2.70 -11.98 14.13
C ALA A 226 -3.15 -12.07 12.66
N LEU A 227 -3.31 -10.92 11.98
CA LEU A 227 -3.66 -10.83 10.55
C LEU A 227 -2.60 -11.48 9.63
N TRP A 228 -1.39 -11.73 10.14
CA TRP A 228 -0.33 -12.44 9.44
C TRP A 228 -0.77 -13.82 8.92
N LEU A 229 -1.48 -14.58 9.76
CA LEU A 229 -1.92 -15.95 9.46
C LEU A 229 -2.95 -16.01 8.31
N PRO A 230 -4.09 -15.29 8.38
CA PRO A 230 -5.06 -15.29 7.29
C PRO A 230 -4.48 -14.67 6.02
N LEU A 231 -3.61 -13.67 6.11
CA LEU A 231 -2.90 -13.13 4.93
C LEU A 231 -2.06 -14.22 4.24
N ARG A 232 -1.30 -14.99 5.02
CA ARG A 232 -0.45 -16.06 4.49
C ARG A 232 -1.28 -17.17 3.85
N ALA A 233 -2.42 -17.52 4.44
CA ALA A 233 -3.37 -18.48 3.87
C ALA A 233 -4.00 -17.97 2.57
N LEU A 234 -4.42 -16.70 2.53
CA LEU A 234 -5.01 -16.08 1.35
C LEU A 234 -4.02 -16.01 0.19
N ARG A 235 -2.76 -15.64 0.46
CA ARG A 235 -1.71 -15.57 -0.54
C ARG A 235 -1.45 -16.91 -1.21
N ARG A 236 -1.38 -18.00 -0.44
CA ARG A 236 -1.24 -19.35 -1.00
C ARG A 236 -2.36 -19.71 -1.97
N ARG A 237 -3.60 -19.28 -1.70
CA ARG A 237 -4.74 -19.55 -2.60
C ARG A 237 -4.64 -18.81 -3.92
N PHE A 238 -4.19 -17.55 -3.91
CA PHE A 238 -3.98 -16.75 -5.12
C PHE A 238 -2.75 -17.20 -5.94
N GLU A 239 -1.74 -17.80 -5.31
CA GLU A 239 -0.58 -18.35 -6.00
C GLU A 239 -0.86 -19.68 -6.71
N MET A 240 -1.87 -20.43 -6.26
CA MET A 240 -2.28 -21.73 -6.84
C MET A 240 -3.36 -21.61 -7.94
N SER A 241 -3.92 -20.42 -8.16
CA SER A 241 -5.06 -20.18 -9.06
C SER A 241 -4.66 -19.55 -10.39
#